data_AF-A0A1Q9ESQ8-F1
#
_entry.id   AF-A0A1Q9ESQ8-F1
#
_cell.length_a   1.000
_cell.length_b   1.000
_cell.length_c   1.000
_cell.angle_alpha   90.00
_cell.angle_beta   90.00
_cell.angle_gamma   90.00
#
_symmetry.space_group_name_H-M   'P 1'
#
loop_
_entity.id
_entity.type
_entity.pdbx_description
1 polymer ?
#
loop_
_entity_poly.entity_id
_entity_poly.type
_entity_poly.pdbx_seq_one_letter_code
_entity_poly.pdbx_strand_id
1 'polypeptide(L)'
;MSLSVDVTLLSGRTATVQVASDGTVNDLRRSAQEELGTPIANIVDSPGKCLPGPALLTTVGISQGTQVFATARTTLVASCYSGFLRAGSAWNLAFSSLADAFVAFGLNGSATAWGDAGYGGDCEEVREQLYDVQEVATTYGAFAVLRRDGSVVTWGLPEIGGDCTSCKPELKNIRAIRASRGAFAAIREDGAVITWGDPFRGADVSRVQARLTGVREVRAAARSFAALREDGTVVTWGDAKHGGNSADVQHRLEQVLDITASAGAFAARRHDGTVVTWGEAKFSGDSSAVQELLLQVRKIYATPHAFTAIKEDGTVVTWGEPEYGGDCTSVQDQLKDVCEVCATAGAFAGLRADGTIVTWGNSSYGGDSTAVQELLVQVQTLTASARAIAARRADGRVVTWGCADSGGDSRQVQDELLQVEEVFANQLAFAALKADGSVVTWGAEGAGGDSSIVRAELYAVQQICPSHAAFAAVRSDGAIVTWGDANHGGQFSQGCHVLQASEEKKKRGRHHQPGSHYLSLSDDMAFVRS
;
A
#
# COMPACT_ATOMS: atom_id res chain seq x y z
N MET A 1 19.32 39.92 8.01
CA MET A 1 20.14 39.87 6.77
C MET A 1 19.59 38.73 5.92
N SER A 2 19.78 38.69 4.61
CA SER A 2 19.40 37.53 3.79
C SER A 2 20.61 36.62 3.58
N LEU A 3 20.37 35.32 3.63
CA LEU A 3 21.29 34.25 3.27
C LEU A 3 20.97 33.80 1.84
N SER A 4 22.01 33.69 1.02
CA SER A 4 21.96 33.03 -0.28
C SER A 4 22.31 31.56 -0.12
N VAL A 5 21.42 30.65 -0.50
CA VAL A 5 21.59 29.20 -0.35
C VAL A 5 21.30 28.52 -1.68
N ASP A 6 22.19 27.65 -2.13
CA ASP A 6 21.97 26.87 -3.36
C ASP A 6 21.23 25.58 -3.02
N VAL A 7 20.10 25.35 -3.68
CA VAL A 7 19.26 24.17 -3.48
C VAL A 7 19.24 23.34 -4.75
N THR A 8 19.72 22.10 -4.67
CA THR A 8 19.84 21.19 -5.83
C THR A 8 18.91 19.99 -5.70
N LEU A 9 18.07 19.76 -6.69
CA LEU A 9 17.26 18.54 -6.80
C LEU A 9 18.12 17.35 -7.24
N LEU A 10 17.67 16.13 -6.91
CA LEU A 10 18.31 14.89 -7.39
C LEU A 10 18.35 14.77 -8.92
N SER A 11 17.48 15.49 -9.63
CA SER A 11 17.52 15.61 -11.10
C SER A 11 18.68 16.46 -11.62
N GLY A 12 19.48 17.07 -10.74
CA GLY A 12 20.59 17.97 -11.09
C GLY A 12 20.18 19.43 -11.32
N ARG A 13 18.89 19.76 -11.18
CA ARG A 13 18.41 21.15 -11.27
C ARG A 13 18.73 21.90 -9.98
N THR A 14 19.37 23.07 -10.11
CA THR A 14 19.77 23.91 -8.96
C THR A 14 19.13 25.29 -9.06
N ALA A 15 18.72 25.83 -7.91
CA ALA A 15 18.30 27.23 -7.76
C ALA A 15 19.02 27.87 -6.58
N THR A 16 19.42 29.13 -6.75
CA THR A 16 19.98 29.95 -5.66
C THR A 16 18.85 30.76 -5.03
N VAL A 17 18.61 30.55 -3.74
CA VAL A 17 17.45 31.05 -3.03
C VAL A 17 17.88 32.04 -1.95
N GLN A 18 17.16 33.15 -1.82
CA GLN A 18 17.38 34.14 -0.76
C GLN A 18 16.39 33.92 0.37
N VAL A 19 16.87 33.67 1.59
CA VAL A 19 16.02 33.55 2.79
C VAL A 19 16.58 34.36 3.95
N ALA A 20 15.71 34.81 4.86
CA ALA A 20 16.14 35.55 6.04
C ALA A 20 17.11 34.74 6.91
N SER A 21 18.13 35.39 7.47
CA SER A 21 19.19 34.77 8.28
C SER A 21 18.67 34.15 9.59
N ASP A 22 17.55 34.65 10.08
CA ASP A 22 16.76 34.14 11.21
C ASP A 22 15.58 33.26 10.76
N GLY A 23 15.52 32.94 9.45
CA GLY A 23 14.51 32.06 8.88
C GLY A 23 14.72 30.60 9.27
N THR A 24 13.71 29.80 8.95
CA THR A 24 13.68 28.36 9.20
C THR A 24 13.98 27.56 7.94
N VAL A 25 14.26 26.26 8.11
CA VAL A 25 14.37 25.32 6.98
C VAL A 25 13.07 25.30 6.15
N ASN A 26 11.90 25.51 6.77
CA ASN A 26 10.63 25.64 6.07
C ASN A 26 10.57 26.86 5.14
N ASP A 27 11.17 27.98 5.52
CA ASP A 27 11.23 29.20 4.69
C ASP A 27 12.14 28.99 3.48
N LEU A 28 13.28 28.32 3.69
CA LEU A 28 14.18 27.87 2.61
C LEU A 28 13.47 26.90 1.66
N ARG A 29 12.78 25.91 2.20
CA ARG A 29 12.01 24.92 1.41
C ARG A 29 10.95 25.59 0.54
N ARG A 30 10.21 26.56 1.09
CA ARG A 30 9.16 27.30 0.36
C ARG A 30 9.76 28.10 -0.79
N SER A 31 10.79 28.88 -0.49
CA SER A 31 11.44 29.74 -1.47
C SER A 31 12.13 28.93 -2.58
N ALA A 32 12.74 27.78 -2.24
CA ALA A 32 13.30 26.86 -3.22
C ALA A 32 12.25 26.21 -4.12
N GLN A 33 11.08 25.88 -3.56
CA GLN A 33 9.97 25.30 -4.32
C GLN A 33 9.39 26.28 -5.34
N GLU A 34 9.28 27.56 -4.97
CA GLU A 34 8.86 28.62 -5.88
C GLU A 34 9.86 28.79 -7.05
N GLU A 35 11.16 28.83 -6.75
CA GLU A 35 12.20 29.07 -7.76
C GLU A 35 12.43 27.86 -8.69
N LEU A 36 12.35 26.63 -8.14
CA LEU A 36 12.52 25.40 -8.92
C LEU A 36 11.25 24.97 -9.64
N GLY A 37 10.08 25.57 -9.35
CA GLY A 37 8.78 25.12 -9.85
C GLY A 37 8.53 23.64 -9.56
N THR A 38 9.15 23.10 -8.52
CA THR A 38 9.12 21.68 -8.16
C THR A 38 8.71 21.59 -6.70
N PRO A 39 7.64 20.87 -6.37
CA PRO A 39 7.24 20.69 -4.99
C PRO A 39 8.32 19.98 -4.18
N ILE A 40 8.83 20.60 -3.11
CA ILE A 40 9.96 20.07 -2.32
C ILE A 40 9.44 19.44 -1.02
N ALA A 41 9.85 18.20 -0.76
CA ALA A 41 9.53 17.44 0.44
C ALA A 41 10.45 17.86 1.57
N ASN A 42 11.76 17.71 1.37
CA ASN A 42 12.78 18.02 2.37
C ASN A 42 13.95 18.76 1.77
N ILE A 43 14.58 19.56 2.62
CA ILE A 43 15.96 20.01 2.44
C ILE A 43 16.87 19.02 3.17
N VAL A 44 17.94 18.65 2.49
CA VAL A 44 18.90 17.64 2.90
C VAL A 44 20.28 18.28 2.88
N ASP A 45 21.07 18.08 3.92
CA ASP A 45 22.46 18.56 3.93
C ASP A 45 23.37 17.70 3.02
N SER A 46 24.63 18.12 2.84
CA SER A 46 25.56 17.39 1.97
C SER A 46 25.88 15.95 2.41
N PRO A 47 25.87 15.60 3.72
CA PRO A 47 25.87 14.20 4.17
C PRO A 47 24.63 13.37 3.83
N GLY A 48 23.53 13.97 3.37
CA GLY A 48 22.29 13.26 3.07
C GLY A 48 21.29 13.22 4.24
N LYS A 49 21.49 14.00 5.31
CA LYS A 49 20.59 14.09 6.45
C LYS A 49 19.47 15.09 6.18
N CYS A 50 18.22 14.68 6.37
CA CYS A 50 17.08 15.58 6.29
C CYS A 50 17.13 16.61 7.43
N LEU A 51 17.00 17.89 7.07
CA LEU A 51 17.00 18.99 8.03
C LEU A 51 15.58 19.23 8.54
N PRO A 52 15.37 19.36 9.87
CA PRO A 52 14.03 19.56 10.44
C PRO A 52 13.42 20.89 9.98
N GLY A 53 12.20 20.86 9.43
CA GLY A 53 11.52 22.04 8.87
C GLY A 53 11.44 23.25 9.82
N PRO A 54 11.04 23.09 11.10
CA PRO A 54 10.94 24.20 12.04
C PRO A 54 12.28 24.72 12.56
N ALA A 55 13.40 24.03 12.30
CA ALA A 55 14.69 24.43 12.84
C ALA A 55 15.18 25.73 12.17
N LEU A 56 15.84 26.58 12.95
CA LEU A 56 16.47 27.80 12.43
C LEU A 56 17.65 27.41 11.52
N LEU A 57 17.81 28.11 10.41
CA LEU A 57 18.89 27.85 9.45
C LEU A 57 20.28 27.86 10.12
N THR A 58 20.50 28.79 11.04
CA THR A 58 21.74 28.89 11.83
C THR A 58 21.97 27.68 12.74
N THR A 59 20.91 27.12 13.34
CA THR A 59 21.02 25.96 14.24
C THR A 59 21.34 24.66 13.49
N VAL A 60 21.01 24.59 12.20
CA VAL A 60 21.30 23.45 11.32
C VAL A 60 22.53 23.67 10.44
N GLY A 61 23.31 24.73 10.70
CA GLY A 61 24.58 24.99 10.00
C GLY A 61 24.45 25.60 8.60
N ILE A 62 23.26 26.09 8.21
CA ILE A 62 23.07 26.79 6.94
C ILE A 62 23.53 28.25 7.07
N SER A 63 24.43 28.65 6.19
CA SER A 63 25.01 30.00 6.12
C SER A 63 25.14 30.49 4.67
N GLN A 64 25.72 31.67 4.46
CA GLN A 64 25.86 32.27 3.14
C GLN A 64 26.65 31.36 2.21
N GLY A 65 26.07 31.02 1.05
CA GLY A 65 26.67 30.16 0.04
C GLY A 65 26.65 28.67 0.37
N THR A 66 25.92 28.25 1.41
CA THR A 66 25.74 26.82 1.69
C THR A 66 24.99 26.15 0.54
N GLN A 67 25.44 24.95 0.15
CA GLN A 67 24.75 24.10 -0.80
C GLN A 67 24.00 23.00 -0.06
N VAL A 68 22.73 22.84 -0.39
CA VAL A 68 21.86 21.79 0.14
C VAL A 68 21.16 21.07 -1.01
N PHE A 69 20.74 19.84 -0.74
CA PHE A 69 19.95 19.06 -1.67
C PHE A 69 18.47 19.14 -1.31
N ALA A 70 17.61 18.94 -2.31
CA ALA A 70 16.17 18.87 -2.13
C ALA A 70 15.62 17.58 -2.70
N THR A 71 14.70 16.97 -1.95
CA THR A 71 13.89 15.85 -2.41
C THR A 71 12.55 16.37 -2.90
N ALA A 72 12.10 15.94 -4.07
CA ALA A 72 10.77 16.32 -4.57
C ALA A 72 9.68 15.63 -3.74
N ARG A 73 8.52 16.29 -3.59
CA ARG A 73 7.30 15.60 -3.16
C ARG A 73 6.83 14.73 -4.30
N THR A 74 6.38 13.54 -3.96
CA THR A 74 5.62 12.66 -4.85
C THR A 74 4.22 12.56 -4.26
N THR A 75 3.21 12.43 -5.13
CA THR A 75 1.87 12.13 -4.64
C THR A 75 1.87 10.68 -4.17
N LEU A 76 1.56 10.46 -2.89
CA LEU A 76 1.41 9.12 -2.33
C LEU A 76 -0.08 8.84 -2.16
N VAL A 77 -0.56 7.70 -2.66
CA VAL A 77 -1.93 7.24 -2.48
C VAL A 77 -1.92 5.89 -1.75
N ALA A 78 -2.73 5.76 -0.71
CA ALA A 78 -2.92 4.53 0.06
C ALA A 78 -4.41 4.25 0.24
N SER A 79 -4.79 2.98 0.39
CA SER A 79 -6.18 2.56 0.64
C SER A 79 -6.27 1.69 1.89
N CYS A 80 -7.34 1.82 2.68
CA CYS A 80 -7.66 0.82 3.69
C CYS A 80 -8.33 -0.36 3.00
N TYR A 81 -7.91 -1.57 3.36
CA TYR A 81 -8.28 -2.78 2.63
C TYR A 81 -9.04 -3.74 3.55
N SER A 82 -10.31 -3.96 3.25
CA SER A 82 -11.14 -4.97 3.90
C SER A 82 -10.93 -6.35 3.26
N GLY A 83 -10.02 -7.16 3.79
CA GLY A 83 -9.69 -8.48 3.24
C GLY A 83 -10.74 -9.59 3.43
N PHE A 84 -10.69 -10.59 2.54
CA PHE A 84 -11.41 -11.87 2.49
C PHE A 84 -12.46 -12.12 3.57
N LEU A 85 -13.72 -11.94 3.17
CA LEU A 85 -14.87 -12.62 3.78
C LEU A 85 -15.01 -14.00 3.14
N ARG A 86 -15.33 -14.97 4.00
CA ARG A 86 -15.48 -16.40 3.72
C ARG A 86 -16.36 -16.64 2.49
N ALA A 87 -15.80 -17.13 1.39
CA ALA A 87 -16.58 -17.64 0.26
C ALA A 87 -17.12 -19.03 0.61
N GLY A 88 -18.29 -19.07 1.24
CA GLY A 88 -19.11 -20.28 1.31
C GLY A 88 -19.80 -20.51 -0.03
N SER A 89 -19.82 -21.76 -0.49
CA SER A 89 -20.50 -22.19 -1.70
C SER A 89 -21.99 -21.79 -1.71
N ALA A 90 -22.41 -21.17 -2.81
CA ALA A 90 -23.79 -20.86 -3.22
C ALA A 90 -24.29 -19.41 -2.95
N TRP A 91 -24.24 -18.64 -4.04
CA TRP A 91 -25.10 -17.54 -4.48
C TRP A 91 -25.01 -16.12 -3.88
N ASN A 92 -24.85 -15.22 -4.86
CA ASN A 92 -25.30 -13.82 -4.98
C ASN A 92 -24.38 -12.70 -4.52
N LEU A 93 -24.18 -11.78 -5.48
CA LEU A 93 -23.68 -10.41 -5.44
C LEU A 93 -24.38 -9.58 -4.36
N ALA A 94 -24.17 -9.93 -3.10
CA ALA A 94 -24.37 -9.04 -1.98
C ALA A 94 -22.98 -8.79 -1.41
N PHE A 95 -22.37 -7.68 -1.84
CA PHE A 95 -21.28 -7.03 -1.14
C PHE A 95 -21.74 -6.86 0.32
N SER A 96 -21.39 -7.80 1.19
CA SER A 96 -21.79 -7.70 2.59
C SER A 96 -20.94 -6.61 3.25
N SER A 97 -21.45 -5.38 3.22
CA SER A 97 -21.12 -4.24 4.09
C SER A 97 -19.64 -3.89 4.26
N LEU A 98 -18.78 -4.17 3.28
CA LEU A 98 -17.40 -3.72 3.28
C LEU A 98 -17.33 -2.47 2.40
N ALA A 99 -16.74 -1.42 2.94
CA ALA A 99 -16.48 -0.18 2.25
C ALA A 99 -15.01 0.18 2.49
N ASP A 100 -14.39 0.82 1.51
CA ASP A 100 -12.99 1.21 1.61
C ASP A 100 -12.88 2.72 1.41
N ALA A 101 -11.72 3.22 1.81
CA ALA A 101 -11.32 4.59 1.59
C ALA A 101 -9.91 4.65 1.01
N PHE A 102 -9.62 5.76 0.37
CA PHE A 102 -8.27 6.15 -0.01
C PHE A 102 -7.85 7.39 0.77
N VAL A 103 -6.54 7.58 0.85
CA VAL A 103 -5.91 8.84 1.21
C VAL A 103 -4.81 9.15 0.22
N ALA A 104 -4.79 10.38 -0.28
CA ALA A 104 -3.72 10.93 -1.09
C ALA A 104 -3.01 12.05 -0.36
N PHE A 105 -1.69 12.10 -0.48
CA PHE A 105 -0.85 13.21 -0.04
C PHE A 105 -0.36 13.94 -1.28
N GLY A 106 -0.95 15.10 -1.55
CA GLY A 106 -0.65 15.90 -2.72
C GLY A 106 0.74 16.53 -2.68
N LEU A 107 1.19 16.98 -3.85
CA LEU A 107 2.49 17.66 -4.02
C LEU A 107 2.63 18.94 -3.16
N ASN A 108 1.54 19.61 -2.84
CA ASN A 108 1.50 20.76 -1.93
C ASN A 108 1.62 20.37 -0.43
N GLY A 109 1.63 19.07 -0.12
CA GLY A 109 1.60 18.54 1.25
C GLY A 109 0.22 18.43 1.87
N SER A 110 -0.87 18.70 1.15
CA SER A 110 -2.22 18.48 1.65
C SER A 110 -2.58 16.99 1.59
N ALA A 111 -3.23 16.49 2.62
CA ALA A 111 -3.86 15.17 2.60
C ALA A 111 -5.33 15.28 2.20
N THR A 112 -5.80 14.36 1.37
CA THR A 112 -7.20 14.24 0.98
C THR A 112 -7.60 12.78 1.04
N ALA A 113 -8.56 12.46 1.89
CA ALA A 113 -9.21 11.16 1.91
C ALA A 113 -10.54 11.21 1.14
N TRP A 114 -10.94 10.07 0.58
CA TRP A 114 -12.24 9.88 -0.06
C TRP A 114 -12.66 8.41 -0.01
N GLY A 115 -13.91 8.12 -0.38
CA GLY A 115 -14.54 6.81 -0.19
C GLY A 115 -15.53 6.85 0.97
N ASP A 116 -15.72 5.73 1.65
CA ASP A 116 -16.66 5.68 2.78
C ASP A 116 -16.09 6.43 4.01
N ALA A 117 -16.82 7.45 4.46
CA ALA A 117 -16.41 8.31 5.58
C ALA A 117 -16.20 7.52 6.89
N GLY A 118 -17.02 6.49 7.13
CA GLY A 118 -16.88 5.63 8.32
C GLY A 118 -15.58 4.86 8.32
N TYR A 119 -15.09 4.45 7.15
CA TYR A 119 -13.87 3.65 6.96
C TYR A 119 -12.60 4.50 6.73
N GLY A 120 -12.67 5.81 7.01
CA GLY A 120 -11.55 6.74 6.90
C GLY A 120 -11.52 7.54 5.59
N GLY A 121 -12.62 7.55 4.84
CA GLY A 121 -12.80 8.37 3.63
C GLY A 121 -12.97 9.87 3.93
N ASP A 122 -13.04 10.24 5.21
CA ASP A 122 -12.95 11.61 5.69
C ASP A 122 -11.75 11.75 6.64
N CYS A 123 -10.88 12.72 6.34
CA CYS A 123 -9.72 13.06 7.14
C CYS A 123 -9.74 14.52 7.62
N GLU A 124 -10.87 15.24 7.55
CA GLU A 124 -10.94 16.67 7.87
C GLU A 124 -10.42 17.02 9.26
N GLU A 125 -10.80 16.23 10.28
CA GLU A 125 -10.38 16.46 11.66
C GLU A 125 -8.87 16.36 11.86
N VAL A 126 -8.20 15.54 11.05
CA VAL A 126 -6.76 15.27 11.16
C VAL A 126 -5.94 15.88 10.02
N ARG A 127 -6.57 16.54 9.04
CA ARG A 127 -5.95 17.00 7.79
C ARG A 127 -4.68 17.83 8.01
N GLU A 128 -4.72 18.76 8.96
CA GLU A 128 -3.58 19.63 9.30
C GLU A 128 -2.42 18.88 9.99
N GLN A 129 -2.66 17.66 10.47
CA GLN A 129 -1.65 16.80 11.09
C GLN A 129 -0.98 15.88 10.06
N LEU A 130 -1.54 15.74 8.86
CA LEU A 130 -1.15 14.78 7.83
C LEU A 130 -0.08 15.32 6.87
N TYR A 131 1.10 15.63 7.43
CA TYR A 131 2.26 16.12 6.68
C TYR A 131 3.50 15.26 6.95
N ASP A 132 4.51 15.40 6.08
CA ASP A 132 5.81 14.72 6.16
C ASP A 132 5.67 13.21 6.44
N VAL A 133 4.74 12.58 5.71
CA VAL A 133 4.41 11.16 5.80
C VAL A 133 5.57 10.29 5.36
N GLN A 134 5.87 9.27 6.16
CA GLN A 134 6.87 8.25 5.90
C GLN A 134 6.23 6.91 5.53
N GLU A 135 5.21 6.50 6.26
CA GLU A 135 4.50 5.23 6.07
C GLU A 135 3.00 5.44 6.34
N VAL A 136 2.17 4.71 5.59
CA VAL A 136 0.73 4.58 5.85
C VAL A 136 0.45 3.11 6.10
N ALA A 137 -0.12 2.80 7.26
CA ALA A 137 -0.62 1.48 7.61
C ALA A 137 -2.14 1.52 7.73
N THR A 138 -2.81 0.42 7.41
CA THR A 138 -4.28 0.36 7.40
C THR A 138 -4.80 -0.91 8.03
N THR A 139 -5.86 -0.79 8.83
CA THR A 139 -6.73 -1.93 9.17
C THR A 139 -7.90 -1.98 8.18
N TYR A 140 -8.96 -2.73 8.49
CA TYR A 140 -10.13 -2.84 7.61
C TYR A 140 -10.95 -1.57 7.49
N GLY A 141 -10.70 -0.54 8.30
CA GLY A 141 -11.46 0.71 8.25
C GLY A 141 -10.84 1.84 9.03
N ALA A 142 -9.53 1.78 9.27
CA ALA A 142 -8.78 2.87 9.87
C ALA A 142 -7.42 3.01 9.21
N PHE A 143 -6.90 4.24 9.24
CA PHE A 143 -5.56 4.58 8.79
C PHE A 143 -4.69 4.98 9.96
N ALA A 144 -3.41 4.65 9.86
CA ALA A 144 -2.35 5.15 10.72
C ALA A 144 -1.21 5.68 9.85
N VAL A 145 -0.90 6.95 10.01
CA VAL A 145 0.19 7.64 9.32
C VAL A 145 1.36 7.77 10.28
N LEU A 146 2.50 7.21 9.89
CA LEU A 146 3.79 7.50 10.49
C LEU A 146 4.39 8.72 9.82
N ARG A 147 4.68 9.75 10.61
CA ARG A 147 5.40 10.94 10.15
C ARG A 147 6.90 10.76 10.34
N ARG A 148 7.69 11.49 9.56
CA ARG A 148 9.17 11.46 9.64
C ARG A 148 9.75 11.92 10.98
N ASP A 149 8.99 12.64 11.79
CA ASP A 149 9.37 12.99 13.16
C ASP A 149 9.15 11.84 14.16
N GLY A 150 8.69 10.67 13.67
CA GLY A 150 8.42 9.48 14.46
C GLY A 150 7.09 9.53 15.22
N SER A 151 6.21 10.48 14.93
CA SER A 151 4.88 10.55 15.53
C SER A 151 3.80 9.92 14.64
N VAL A 152 2.69 9.51 15.25
CA VAL A 152 1.60 8.79 14.58
C VAL A 152 0.30 9.58 14.63
N VAL A 153 -0.43 9.61 13.51
CA VAL A 153 -1.76 10.18 13.37
C VAL A 153 -2.70 9.11 12.86
N THR A 154 -3.87 8.94 13.48
CA THR A 154 -4.87 7.94 13.08
C THR A 154 -6.23 8.57 12.82
N TRP A 155 -7.03 7.94 11.97
CA TRP A 155 -8.44 8.28 11.73
C TRP A 155 -9.20 7.09 11.13
N GLY A 156 -10.52 7.20 11.02
CA GLY A 156 -11.44 6.13 10.59
C GLY A 156 -12.18 5.49 11.78
N LEU A 157 -12.61 4.24 11.64
CA LEU A 157 -13.39 3.53 12.66
C LEU A 157 -12.62 3.42 13.99
N PRO A 158 -13.11 4.03 15.09
CA PRO A 158 -12.39 4.06 16.37
C PRO A 158 -12.06 2.67 16.91
N GLU A 159 -13.03 1.75 16.87
CA GLU A 159 -12.95 0.39 17.43
C GLU A 159 -11.87 -0.50 16.79
N ILE A 160 -11.42 -0.17 15.58
CA ILE A 160 -10.41 -0.93 14.84
C ILE A 160 -9.15 -0.11 14.54
N GLY A 161 -8.86 0.88 15.39
CA GLY A 161 -7.59 1.61 15.42
C GLY A 161 -7.64 3.04 14.90
N GLY A 162 -8.83 3.57 14.55
CA GLY A 162 -9.01 4.96 14.18
C GLY A 162 -8.74 5.94 15.32
N ASP A 163 -8.92 5.48 16.57
CA ASP A 163 -8.60 6.23 17.78
C ASP A 163 -7.34 5.67 18.47
N CYS A 164 -6.32 6.52 18.61
CA CYS A 164 -5.08 6.20 19.34
C CYS A 164 -4.89 7.06 20.61
N THR A 165 -5.92 7.78 21.08
CA THR A 165 -5.81 8.74 22.19
C THR A 165 -5.25 8.13 23.47
N SER A 166 -5.60 6.88 23.78
CA SER A 166 -5.16 6.14 24.97
C SER A 166 -3.65 5.90 25.01
N CYS A 167 -3.01 5.70 23.86
CA CYS A 167 -1.57 5.41 23.74
C CYS A 167 -0.77 6.56 23.08
N LYS A 168 -1.42 7.67 22.73
CA LYS A 168 -0.81 8.84 22.06
C LYS A 168 0.46 9.38 22.76
N PRO A 169 0.56 9.41 24.11
CA PRO A 169 1.80 9.86 24.77
C PRO A 169 3.01 8.98 24.47
N GLU A 170 2.79 7.70 24.15
CA GLU A 170 3.83 6.68 23.91
C GLU A 170 4.20 6.54 22.43
N LEU A 171 3.35 7.02 21.51
CA LEU A 171 3.56 7.02 20.05
C LEU A 171 4.53 8.13 19.60
N LYS A 172 5.78 8.03 20.08
CA LYS A 172 6.89 8.93 19.76
C LYS A 172 8.10 8.12 19.36
N ASN A 173 8.90 8.63 18.42
CA ASN A 173 10.07 7.93 17.86
C ASN A 173 9.69 6.55 17.29
N ILE A 174 8.53 6.46 16.64
CA ILE A 174 8.09 5.26 15.93
C ILE A 174 8.89 5.15 14.63
N ARG A 175 9.34 3.95 14.32
CA ARG A 175 10.08 3.64 13.07
C ARG A 175 9.28 2.83 12.06
N ALA A 176 8.26 2.10 12.52
CA ALA A 176 7.41 1.28 11.66
C ALA A 176 6.04 1.03 12.30
N ILE A 177 5.00 0.89 11.47
CA ILE A 177 3.65 0.48 11.90
C ILE A 177 3.22 -0.79 11.17
N ARG A 178 2.67 -1.76 11.89
CA ARG A 178 2.09 -2.99 11.31
C ARG A 178 0.63 -3.09 11.72
N ALA A 179 -0.20 -3.67 10.85
CA ALA A 179 -1.63 -3.77 11.07
C ALA A 179 -2.12 -5.21 10.90
N SER A 180 -2.98 -5.66 11.82
CA SER A 180 -3.87 -6.80 11.61
C SER A 180 -5.18 -6.32 10.97
N ARG A 181 -6.22 -7.17 10.89
CA ARG A 181 -7.53 -6.72 10.37
C ARG A 181 -8.22 -5.67 11.23
N GLY A 182 -7.75 -5.38 12.44
CA GLY A 182 -8.39 -4.37 13.30
C GLY A 182 -7.58 -3.85 14.47
N ALA A 183 -6.27 -4.09 14.48
CA ALA A 183 -5.37 -3.48 15.46
C ALA A 183 -4.08 -3.05 14.77
N PHE A 184 -3.40 -2.08 15.37
CA PHE A 184 -2.08 -1.63 14.96
C PHE A 184 -1.03 -1.99 16.03
N ALA A 185 0.20 -2.19 15.56
CA ALA A 185 1.40 -2.35 16.37
C ALA A 185 2.49 -1.41 15.82
N ALA A 186 2.83 -0.39 16.60
CA ALA A 186 3.91 0.53 16.31
C ALA A 186 5.21 0.05 16.98
N ILE A 187 6.28 -0.01 16.20
CA ILE A 187 7.64 -0.33 16.66
C ILE A 187 8.38 0.98 16.89
N ARG A 188 8.83 1.21 18.12
CA ARG A 188 9.63 2.37 18.49
C ARG A 188 11.12 2.13 18.18
N GLU A 189 11.90 3.21 18.03
CA GLU A 189 13.34 3.15 17.75
C GLU A 189 14.16 2.36 18.79
N ASP A 190 13.71 2.33 20.05
CA ASP A 190 14.31 1.52 21.12
C ASP A 190 13.87 0.05 21.09
N GLY A 191 13.07 -0.35 20.10
CA GLY A 191 12.53 -1.70 19.93
C GLY A 191 11.36 -2.02 20.86
N ALA A 192 10.76 -1.04 21.55
CA ALA A 192 9.49 -1.24 22.26
C ALA A 192 8.31 -1.30 21.27
N VAL A 193 7.26 -2.03 21.62
CA VAL A 193 6.02 -2.11 20.83
C VAL A 193 4.86 -1.48 21.58
N ILE A 194 4.10 -0.63 20.87
CA ILE A 194 2.88 0.01 21.34
C ILE A 194 1.73 -0.47 20.45
N THR A 195 0.62 -0.90 21.03
CA THR A 195 -0.54 -1.44 20.29
C THR A 195 -1.82 -0.69 20.62
N TRP A 196 -2.74 -0.61 19.65
CA TRP A 196 -4.08 -0.03 19.82
C TRP A 196 -5.08 -0.59 18.79
N GLY A 197 -6.38 -0.34 19.00
CA GLY A 197 -7.48 -0.90 18.21
C GLY A 197 -8.22 -2.03 18.94
N ASP A 198 -8.74 -3.01 18.18
CA ASP A 198 -9.55 -4.12 18.69
C ASP A 198 -8.71 -5.08 19.58
N PRO A 199 -9.04 -5.22 20.88
CA PRO A 199 -8.33 -6.12 21.80
C PRO A 199 -8.29 -7.57 21.31
N PHE A 200 -9.36 -8.05 20.66
CA PHE A 200 -9.46 -9.42 20.16
C PHE A 200 -8.66 -9.65 18.86
N ARG A 201 -8.15 -8.58 18.24
CA ARG A 201 -7.32 -8.65 17.03
C ARG A 201 -5.87 -8.23 17.25
N GLY A 202 -5.44 -8.16 18.51
CA GLY A 202 -4.05 -7.96 18.90
C GLY A 202 -3.70 -6.58 19.45
N ALA A 203 -4.69 -5.77 19.85
CA ALA A 203 -4.42 -4.54 20.58
C ALA A 203 -4.05 -4.79 22.06
N ASP A 204 -4.54 -5.88 22.67
CA ASP A 204 -4.17 -6.26 24.04
C ASP A 204 -2.83 -7.01 24.08
N VAL A 205 -1.86 -6.40 24.75
CA VAL A 205 -0.50 -6.90 24.98
C VAL A 205 -0.18 -7.09 26.46
N SER A 206 -1.16 -6.95 27.35
CA SER A 206 -0.98 -6.99 28.82
C SER A 206 -0.19 -8.22 29.31
N ARG A 207 -0.36 -9.37 28.65
CA ARG A 207 0.32 -10.63 28.99
C ARG A 207 1.76 -10.73 28.50
N VAL A 208 2.14 -9.92 27.51
CA VAL A 208 3.46 -10.02 26.84
C VAL A 208 4.24 -8.71 26.85
N GLN A 209 3.69 -7.61 27.39
CA GLN A 209 4.27 -6.27 27.35
C GLN A 209 5.75 -6.24 27.76
N ALA A 210 6.11 -6.93 28.85
CA ALA A 210 7.48 -6.99 29.35
C ALA A 210 8.47 -7.66 28.38
N ARG A 211 7.97 -8.51 27.47
CA ARG A 211 8.77 -9.22 26.45
C ARG A 211 8.84 -8.46 25.11
N LEU A 212 8.01 -7.44 24.91
CA LEU A 212 7.99 -6.62 23.68
C LEU A 212 9.05 -5.52 23.74
N THR A 213 10.30 -5.93 23.94
CA THR A 213 11.49 -5.07 23.99
C THR A 213 12.58 -5.62 23.08
N GLY A 214 13.37 -4.73 22.47
CA GLY A 214 14.34 -5.11 21.45
C GLY A 214 13.69 -5.79 20.25
N VAL A 215 12.49 -5.35 19.86
CA VAL A 215 11.77 -5.88 18.70
C VAL A 215 12.35 -5.27 17.43
N ARG A 216 12.86 -6.14 16.56
CA ARG A 216 13.35 -5.79 15.24
C ARG A 216 12.20 -5.59 14.27
N GLU A 217 11.24 -6.50 14.31
CA GLU A 217 10.20 -6.62 13.29
C GLU A 217 8.91 -7.21 13.86
N VAL A 218 7.77 -6.79 13.30
CA VAL A 218 6.46 -7.37 13.61
C VAL A 218 5.82 -7.88 12.32
N ARG A 219 5.20 -9.06 12.42
CA ARG A 219 4.34 -9.65 11.38
C ARG A 219 2.93 -9.79 11.93
N ALA A 220 1.95 -9.47 11.09
CA ALA A 220 0.54 -9.58 11.44
C ALA A 220 -0.10 -10.73 10.64
N ALA A 221 -0.90 -11.54 11.32
CA ALA A 221 -1.94 -12.35 10.70
C ALA A 221 -3.29 -11.63 10.86
N ALA A 222 -4.41 -12.31 10.59
CA ALA A 222 -5.71 -11.65 10.60
C ALA A 222 -6.10 -11.04 11.96
N ARG A 223 -5.74 -11.72 13.06
CA ARG A 223 -6.18 -11.39 14.44
C ARG A 223 -5.06 -11.48 15.47
N SER A 224 -3.82 -11.55 15.03
CA SER A 224 -2.67 -11.82 15.88
C SER A 224 -1.39 -11.23 15.28
N PHE A 225 -0.36 -11.17 16.10
CA PHE A 225 0.95 -10.68 15.73
C PHE A 225 2.05 -11.60 16.25
N ALA A 226 3.18 -11.56 15.56
CA ALA A 226 4.45 -12.14 15.97
C ALA A 226 5.56 -11.09 15.85
N ALA A 227 6.22 -10.79 16.97
CA ALA A 227 7.38 -9.93 17.04
C ALA A 227 8.66 -10.77 17.00
N LEU A 228 9.54 -10.46 16.06
CA LEU A 228 10.90 -10.97 15.99
C LEU A 228 11.84 -9.99 16.68
N ARG A 229 12.53 -10.45 17.71
CA ARG A 229 13.47 -9.67 18.51
C ARG A 229 14.87 -9.70 17.90
N GLU A 230 15.70 -8.71 18.26
CA GLU A 230 17.09 -8.60 17.79
C GLU A 230 17.96 -9.80 18.20
N ASP A 231 17.60 -10.49 19.30
CA ASP A 231 18.26 -11.72 19.75
C ASP A 231 17.80 -12.98 18.97
N GLY A 232 16.94 -12.82 17.97
CA GLY A 232 16.40 -13.91 17.15
C GLY A 232 15.29 -14.71 17.83
N THR A 233 14.76 -14.25 18.98
CA THR A 233 13.60 -14.89 19.63
C THR A 233 12.27 -14.29 19.15
N VAL A 234 11.19 -15.06 19.28
CA VAL A 234 9.84 -14.63 18.87
C VAL A 234 8.90 -14.46 20.07
N VAL A 235 8.08 -13.41 20.04
CA VAL A 235 6.99 -13.16 20.99
C VAL A 235 5.68 -13.00 20.20
N THR A 236 4.63 -13.73 20.57
CA THR A 236 3.33 -13.67 19.88
C THR A 236 2.24 -13.15 20.80
N TRP A 237 1.21 -12.52 20.22
CA TRP A 237 0.02 -12.07 20.94
C TRP A 237 -1.21 -11.92 20.02
N GLY A 238 -2.36 -11.61 20.61
CA GLY A 238 -3.66 -11.56 19.94
C GLY A 238 -4.46 -12.85 20.12
N ASP A 239 -5.33 -13.17 19.15
CA ASP A 239 -6.18 -14.36 19.24
C ASP A 239 -5.33 -15.65 19.25
N ALA A 240 -5.42 -16.38 20.37
CA ALA A 240 -4.65 -17.61 20.59
C ALA A 240 -4.92 -18.69 19.54
N LYS A 241 -6.14 -18.77 18.98
CA LYS A 241 -6.46 -19.74 17.92
C LYS A 241 -5.86 -19.31 16.58
N HIS A 242 -5.70 -18.02 16.35
CA HIS A 242 -5.16 -17.49 15.10
C HIS A 242 -3.65 -17.19 15.20
N GLY A 243 -2.88 -17.98 15.96
CA GLY A 243 -1.42 -17.84 16.05
C GLY A 243 -0.90 -16.86 17.11
N GLY A 244 -1.78 -16.27 17.93
CA GLY A 244 -1.40 -15.41 19.05
C GLY A 244 -0.73 -16.13 20.22
N ASN A 245 -0.75 -17.47 20.23
CA ASN A 245 -0.08 -18.30 21.25
C ASN A 245 0.93 -19.26 20.60
N SER A 246 2.21 -19.09 20.92
CA SER A 246 3.32 -19.94 20.48
C SER A 246 3.94 -20.80 21.59
N ALA A 247 3.29 -20.94 22.75
CA ALA A 247 3.89 -21.57 23.93
C ALA A 247 4.45 -22.97 23.67
N ASP A 248 3.75 -23.80 22.90
CA ASP A 248 4.14 -25.19 22.61
C ASP A 248 5.41 -25.30 21.76
N VAL A 249 5.68 -24.29 20.93
CA VAL A 249 6.86 -24.24 20.04
C VAL A 249 7.90 -23.22 20.49
N GLN A 250 7.71 -22.56 21.64
CA GLN A 250 8.55 -21.43 22.06
C GLN A 250 10.04 -21.78 22.14
N HIS A 251 10.36 -23.00 22.57
CA HIS A 251 11.74 -23.51 22.65
C HIS A 251 12.41 -23.71 21.28
N ARG A 252 11.65 -23.69 20.19
CA ARG A 252 12.16 -23.75 18.80
C ARG A 252 12.21 -22.37 18.14
N LEU A 253 11.59 -21.36 18.74
CA LEU A 253 11.53 -19.99 18.22
C LEU A 253 12.72 -19.16 18.69
N GLU A 254 13.91 -19.71 18.46
CA GLU A 254 15.22 -19.13 18.70
C GLU A 254 16.02 -19.12 17.39
N GLN A 255 16.87 -18.10 17.21
CA GLN A 255 17.65 -17.89 15.99
C GLN A 255 16.76 -17.81 14.73
N VAL A 256 15.61 -17.15 14.86
CA VAL A 256 14.68 -16.91 13.75
C VAL A 256 15.23 -15.80 12.85
N LEU A 257 15.24 -16.07 11.56
CA LEU A 257 15.62 -15.14 10.49
C LEU A 257 14.46 -14.25 10.08
N ASP A 258 13.32 -14.86 9.76
CA ASP A 258 12.12 -14.17 9.32
C ASP A 258 10.85 -14.97 9.68
N ILE A 259 9.70 -14.29 9.58
CA ILE A 259 8.38 -14.85 9.86
C ILE A 259 7.46 -14.53 8.69
N THR A 260 6.70 -15.53 8.25
CA THR A 260 5.63 -15.41 7.25
C THR A 260 4.30 -15.76 7.91
N ALA A 261 3.24 -15.01 7.62
CA ALA A 261 1.92 -15.20 8.17
C ALA A 261 0.92 -15.67 7.10
N SER A 262 0.03 -16.59 7.47
CA SER A 262 -1.22 -16.86 6.75
C SER A 262 -2.36 -16.06 7.40
N ALA A 263 -3.63 -16.37 7.11
CA ALA A 263 -4.74 -15.70 7.79
C ALA A 263 -4.80 -16.03 9.30
N GLY A 264 -4.34 -17.21 9.73
CA GLY A 264 -4.48 -17.67 11.12
C GLY A 264 -3.29 -18.45 11.69
N ALA A 265 -2.17 -18.47 10.98
CA ALA A 265 -0.96 -19.18 11.40
C ALA A 265 0.30 -18.42 10.99
N PHE A 266 1.44 -18.87 11.51
CA PHE A 266 2.74 -18.34 11.19
C PHE A 266 3.73 -19.46 10.90
N ALA A 267 4.71 -19.16 10.06
CA ALA A 267 5.88 -19.97 9.79
C ALA A 267 7.14 -19.12 10.02
N ALA A 268 8.00 -19.56 10.94
CA ALA A 268 9.29 -18.95 11.22
C ALA A 268 10.40 -19.74 10.56
N ARG A 269 11.24 -19.05 9.78
CA ARG A 269 12.44 -19.61 9.19
C ARG A 269 13.63 -19.37 10.11
N ARG A 270 14.41 -20.39 10.41
CA ARG A 270 15.55 -20.33 11.33
C ARG A 270 16.88 -20.22 10.60
N HIS A 271 17.91 -19.75 11.29
CA HIS A 271 19.28 -19.63 10.76
C HIS A 271 19.87 -20.95 10.26
N ASP A 272 19.43 -22.09 10.82
CA ASP A 272 19.84 -23.43 10.37
C ASP A 272 19.10 -23.92 9.12
N GLY A 273 18.25 -23.07 8.52
CA GLY A 273 17.44 -23.38 7.34
C GLY A 273 16.19 -24.21 7.63
N THR A 274 15.88 -24.50 8.90
CA THR A 274 14.65 -25.20 9.30
C THR A 274 13.46 -24.25 9.45
N VAL A 275 12.25 -24.80 9.41
CA VAL A 275 11.00 -24.06 9.62
C VAL A 275 10.24 -24.57 10.84
N VAL A 276 9.68 -23.63 11.60
CA VAL A 276 8.79 -23.89 12.73
C VAL A 276 7.45 -23.20 12.46
N THR A 277 6.35 -23.92 12.56
CA THR A 277 5.01 -23.37 12.37
C THR A 277 4.19 -23.40 13.66
N TRP A 278 3.24 -22.49 13.78
CA TRP A 278 2.24 -22.47 14.86
C TRP A 278 0.97 -21.73 14.44
N GLY A 279 -0.09 -21.89 15.24
CA GLY A 279 -1.42 -21.37 14.97
C GLY A 279 -2.43 -22.48 14.69
N GLU A 280 -3.58 -22.14 14.14
CA GLU A 280 -4.63 -23.12 13.88
C GLU A 280 -4.29 -24.01 12.68
N ALA A 281 -4.49 -25.32 12.84
CA ALA A 281 -4.17 -26.32 11.82
C ALA A 281 -4.90 -26.06 10.48
N LYS A 282 -6.16 -25.62 10.52
CA LYS A 282 -6.95 -25.24 9.32
C LYS A 282 -6.41 -24.03 8.56
N PHE A 283 -5.51 -23.27 9.18
CA PHE A 283 -4.80 -22.15 8.56
C PHE A 283 -3.31 -22.48 8.34
N SER A 284 -2.97 -23.77 8.33
CA SER A 284 -1.61 -24.30 8.14
C SER A 284 -0.63 -24.06 9.29
N GLY A 285 -1.14 -23.98 10.51
CA GLY A 285 -0.29 -23.97 11.72
C GLY A 285 0.45 -25.28 11.96
N ASP A 286 0.02 -26.38 11.36
CA ASP A 286 0.63 -27.71 11.48
C ASP A 286 1.43 -28.07 10.21
N SER A 287 2.74 -28.27 10.38
CA SER A 287 3.67 -28.71 9.32
C SER A 287 4.28 -30.09 9.62
N SER A 288 3.76 -30.82 10.61
CA SER A 288 4.32 -32.10 11.07
C SER A 288 4.50 -33.12 9.94
N ALA A 289 3.54 -33.19 9.00
CA ALA A 289 3.58 -34.09 7.85
C ALA A 289 4.75 -33.84 6.88
N VAL A 290 5.30 -32.62 6.84
CA VAL A 290 6.38 -32.23 5.93
C VAL A 290 7.63 -31.72 6.68
N GLN A 291 7.67 -31.86 8.00
CA GLN A 291 8.71 -31.26 8.85
C GLN A 291 10.13 -31.72 8.46
N GLU A 292 10.29 -32.96 7.99
CA GLU A 292 11.56 -33.52 7.51
C GLU A 292 12.01 -32.94 6.16
N LEU A 293 11.07 -32.38 5.38
CA LEU A 293 11.34 -31.76 4.08
C LEU A 293 11.66 -30.26 4.20
N LEU A 294 11.27 -29.62 5.33
CA LEU A 294 11.48 -28.21 5.61
C LEU A 294 12.90 -27.91 6.09
N LEU A 295 13.87 -28.28 5.26
CA LEU A 295 15.31 -28.07 5.45
C LEU A 295 15.85 -27.18 4.33
N GLN A 296 16.85 -26.35 4.64
CA GLN A 296 17.46 -25.40 3.69
C GLN A 296 16.40 -24.55 2.99
N VAL A 297 15.42 -24.04 3.74
CA VAL A 297 14.38 -23.17 3.20
C VAL A 297 14.98 -21.78 2.94
N ARG A 298 14.75 -21.27 1.73
CA ARG A 298 15.19 -19.93 1.28
C ARG A 298 14.09 -18.88 1.46
N LYS A 299 12.83 -19.23 1.20
CA LYS A 299 11.71 -18.28 1.31
C LYS A 299 10.39 -19.01 1.49
N ILE A 300 9.49 -18.43 2.26
CA ILE A 300 8.14 -18.95 2.50
C ILE A 300 7.12 -17.96 1.92
N TYR A 301 6.07 -18.48 1.31
CA TYR A 301 4.91 -17.76 0.80
C TYR A 301 3.64 -18.38 1.38
N ALA A 302 2.55 -17.60 1.42
CA ALA A 302 1.30 -18.04 2.02
C ALA A 302 0.09 -17.64 1.17
N THR A 303 -0.89 -18.51 1.09
CA THR A 303 -2.30 -18.14 0.87
C THR A 303 -2.96 -17.98 2.25
N PRO A 304 -4.26 -17.60 2.34
CA PRO A 304 -4.96 -17.55 3.62
C PRO A 304 -4.92 -18.87 4.42
N HIS A 305 -4.84 -20.03 3.76
CA HIS A 305 -4.94 -21.35 4.38
C HIS A 305 -3.84 -22.35 3.98
N ALA A 306 -2.81 -21.94 3.25
CA ALA A 306 -1.69 -22.81 2.87
C ALA A 306 -0.36 -22.05 2.91
N PHE A 307 0.73 -22.79 3.09
CA PHE A 307 2.09 -22.29 2.90
C PHE A 307 2.81 -23.06 1.80
N THR A 308 3.77 -22.38 1.20
CA THR A 308 4.74 -22.98 0.30
C THR A 308 6.13 -22.45 0.60
N ALA A 309 7.11 -23.34 0.62
CA ALA A 309 8.52 -23.04 0.88
C ALA A 309 9.34 -23.34 -0.36
N ILE A 310 10.13 -22.36 -0.81
CA ILE A 310 11.20 -22.57 -1.78
C ILE A 310 12.48 -22.91 -1.02
N LYS A 311 13.12 -24.01 -1.37
CA LYS A 311 14.41 -24.44 -0.83
C LYS A 311 15.58 -23.78 -1.57
N GLU A 312 16.77 -23.82 -0.99
CA GLU A 312 17.99 -23.26 -1.60
C GLU A 312 18.32 -23.89 -2.96
N ASP A 313 17.95 -25.16 -3.17
CA ASP A 313 18.09 -25.90 -4.43
C ASP A 313 17.00 -25.58 -5.47
N GLY A 314 16.09 -24.64 -5.17
CA GLY A 314 14.98 -24.26 -6.05
C GLY A 314 13.81 -25.24 -6.07
N THR A 315 13.82 -26.29 -5.25
CA THR A 315 12.65 -27.18 -5.08
C THR A 315 11.61 -26.57 -4.14
N VAL A 316 10.37 -27.05 -4.25
CA VAL A 316 9.23 -26.51 -3.50
C VAL A 316 8.62 -27.58 -2.61
N VAL A 317 8.22 -27.18 -1.40
CA VAL A 317 7.46 -27.98 -0.43
C VAL A 317 6.22 -27.18 -0.01
N THR A 318 5.05 -27.81 -0.05
CA THR A 318 3.78 -27.19 0.39
C THR A 318 3.21 -27.91 1.60
N TRP A 319 2.43 -27.18 2.39
CA TRP A 319 1.57 -27.77 3.42
C TRP A 319 0.36 -26.90 3.67
N GLY A 320 -0.69 -27.51 4.20
CA GLY A 320 -1.96 -26.84 4.48
C GLY A 320 -3.16 -27.46 3.79
N GLU A 321 -4.20 -26.64 3.65
CA GLU A 321 -5.42 -27.06 2.95
C GLU A 321 -5.16 -27.22 1.44
N PRO A 322 -5.41 -28.40 0.84
CA PRO A 322 -5.16 -28.64 -0.59
C PRO A 322 -5.90 -27.67 -1.51
N GLU A 323 -7.15 -27.32 -1.17
CA GLU A 323 -7.98 -26.34 -1.89
C GLU A 323 -7.42 -24.91 -1.89
N TYR A 324 -6.37 -24.67 -1.11
CA TYR A 324 -5.69 -23.39 -1.02
C TYR A 324 -4.23 -23.45 -1.47
N GLY A 325 -3.82 -24.56 -2.12
CA GLY A 325 -2.46 -24.78 -2.61
C GLY A 325 -1.53 -25.49 -1.61
N GLY A 326 -2.09 -26.12 -0.57
CA GLY A 326 -1.33 -26.90 0.41
C GLY A 326 -0.76 -28.22 -0.11
N ASP A 327 -1.19 -28.66 -1.29
CA ASP A 327 -0.71 -29.86 -1.97
C ASP A 327 -0.22 -29.52 -3.39
N CYS A 328 1.04 -29.84 -3.70
CA CYS A 328 1.64 -29.71 -5.01
C CYS A 328 2.13 -31.05 -5.59
N THR A 329 1.74 -32.18 -5.01
CA THR A 329 2.21 -33.52 -5.40
C THR A 329 2.01 -33.82 -6.89
N SER A 330 0.93 -33.33 -7.50
CA SER A 330 0.62 -33.51 -8.93
C SER A 330 1.60 -32.82 -9.88
N VAL A 331 2.32 -31.80 -9.41
CA VAL A 331 3.28 -31.01 -10.21
C VAL A 331 4.69 -31.02 -9.61
N GLN A 332 4.95 -31.85 -8.59
CA GLN A 332 6.21 -31.89 -7.85
C GLN A 332 7.44 -32.04 -8.76
N ASP A 333 7.33 -32.86 -9.81
CA ASP A 333 8.42 -33.10 -10.77
C ASP A 333 8.79 -31.87 -11.62
N GLN A 334 7.86 -30.91 -11.73
CA GLN A 334 8.02 -29.66 -12.49
C GLN A 334 8.56 -28.52 -11.63
N LEU A 335 8.43 -28.61 -10.30
CA LEU A 335 8.84 -27.60 -9.32
C LEU A 335 10.34 -27.66 -9.01
N LYS A 336 11.13 -27.33 -10.03
CA LYS A 336 12.60 -27.21 -10.01
C LYS A 336 13.00 -25.81 -10.46
N ASP A 337 14.10 -25.31 -9.92
CA ASP A 337 14.63 -23.98 -10.23
C ASP A 337 13.60 -22.83 -10.05
N VAL A 338 12.68 -23.00 -9.09
CA VAL A 338 11.70 -21.96 -8.75
C VAL A 338 12.43 -20.82 -8.04
N CYS A 339 12.33 -19.61 -8.59
CA CYS A 339 12.97 -18.42 -8.03
C CYS A 339 11.97 -17.55 -7.26
N GLU A 340 10.71 -17.53 -7.68
CA GLU A 340 9.65 -16.72 -7.09
C GLU A 340 8.30 -17.44 -7.12
N VAL A 341 7.42 -17.12 -6.16
CA VAL A 341 6.04 -17.61 -6.13
C VAL A 341 5.09 -16.42 -6.00
N CYS A 342 4.04 -16.43 -6.81
CA CYS A 342 2.89 -15.55 -6.69
C CYS A 342 1.71 -16.33 -6.09
N ALA A 343 0.96 -15.70 -5.19
CA ALA A 343 -0.14 -16.32 -4.46
C ALA A 343 -1.47 -15.60 -4.75
N THR A 344 -2.53 -16.36 -5.01
CA THR A 344 -3.91 -15.87 -4.99
C THR A 344 -4.58 -16.29 -3.67
N ALA A 345 -5.89 -16.11 -3.54
CA ALA A 345 -6.60 -16.55 -2.35
C ALA A 345 -6.63 -18.08 -2.18
N GLY A 346 -6.35 -18.87 -3.21
CA GLY A 346 -6.50 -20.33 -3.17
C GLY A 346 -5.52 -21.12 -4.05
N ALA A 347 -4.56 -20.46 -4.67
CA ALA A 347 -3.58 -21.11 -5.53
C ALA A 347 -2.25 -20.37 -5.53
N PHE A 348 -1.24 -21.03 -6.12
CA PHE A 348 0.09 -20.49 -6.30
C PHE A 348 0.55 -20.65 -7.75
N ALA A 349 1.41 -19.74 -8.20
CA ALA A 349 2.16 -19.83 -9.44
C ALA A 349 3.65 -19.64 -9.14
N GLY A 350 4.45 -20.66 -9.43
CA GLY A 350 5.91 -20.62 -9.33
C GLY A 350 6.52 -20.14 -10.64
N LEU A 351 7.30 -19.06 -10.57
CA LEU A 351 8.18 -18.58 -11.64
C LEU A 351 9.51 -19.31 -11.53
N ARG A 352 9.89 -20.01 -12.61
CA ARG A 352 11.18 -20.68 -12.74
C ARG A 352 12.23 -19.72 -13.29
N ALA A 353 13.50 -20.01 -13.01
CA ALA A 353 14.64 -19.21 -13.45
C ALA A 353 14.75 -19.07 -14.99
N ASP A 354 14.14 -19.99 -15.75
CA ASP A 354 14.07 -19.95 -17.21
C ASP A 354 12.93 -19.05 -17.76
N GLY A 355 12.14 -18.42 -16.87
CA GLY A 355 11.02 -17.56 -17.23
C GLY A 355 9.73 -18.31 -17.57
N THR A 356 9.61 -19.59 -17.21
CA THR A 356 8.37 -20.37 -17.36
C THR A 356 7.62 -20.52 -16.03
N ILE A 357 6.34 -20.86 -16.11
CA ILE A 357 5.43 -20.93 -14.95
C ILE A 357 4.95 -22.36 -14.70
N VAL A 358 4.84 -22.71 -13.41
CA VAL A 358 4.14 -23.92 -12.92
C VAL A 358 3.10 -23.48 -11.89
N THR A 359 1.86 -23.93 -12.04
CA THR A 359 0.75 -23.58 -11.12
C THR A 359 0.25 -24.79 -10.33
N TRP A 360 -0.26 -24.54 -9.12
CA TRP A 360 -0.93 -25.55 -8.30
C TRP A 360 -1.95 -24.92 -7.34
N GLY A 361 -2.80 -25.74 -6.74
CA GLY A 361 -3.94 -25.32 -5.92
C GLY A 361 -5.25 -25.30 -6.70
N ASN A 362 -6.24 -24.54 -6.22
CA ASN A 362 -7.58 -24.57 -6.82
C ASN A 362 -7.59 -23.92 -8.22
N SER A 363 -8.09 -24.65 -9.22
CA SER A 363 -8.13 -24.19 -10.61
C SER A 363 -8.97 -22.92 -10.81
N SER A 364 -10.06 -22.75 -10.06
CA SER A 364 -10.90 -21.55 -10.09
C SER A 364 -10.22 -20.32 -9.46
N TYR A 365 -9.07 -20.51 -8.83
CA TYR A 365 -8.26 -19.46 -8.20
C TYR A 365 -6.92 -19.25 -8.93
N GLY A 366 -6.74 -19.81 -10.13
CA GLY A 366 -5.51 -19.69 -10.91
C GLY A 366 -4.51 -20.84 -10.71
N GLY A 367 -4.92 -21.94 -10.06
CA GLY A 367 -4.10 -23.15 -9.89
C GLY A 367 -3.90 -23.97 -11.17
N ASP A 368 -4.63 -23.66 -12.23
CA ASP A 368 -4.51 -24.29 -13.54
C ASP A 368 -4.24 -23.24 -14.63
N SER A 369 -3.06 -23.33 -15.24
CA SER A 369 -2.60 -22.47 -16.35
C SER A 369 -2.48 -23.21 -17.68
N THR A 370 -2.95 -24.46 -17.76
CA THR A 370 -2.77 -25.35 -18.93
C THR A 370 -3.27 -24.72 -20.24
N ALA A 371 -4.38 -23.99 -20.19
CA ALA A 371 -4.98 -23.33 -21.35
C ALA A 371 -4.11 -22.22 -21.98
N VAL A 372 -3.17 -21.67 -21.21
CA VAL A 372 -2.28 -20.58 -21.65
C VAL A 372 -0.79 -20.94 -21.54
N GLN A 373 -0.46 -22.20 -21.23
CA GLN A 373 0.90 -22.64 -20.92
C GLN A 373 1.90 -22.31 -22.03
N GLU A 374 1.51 -22.44 -23.30
CA GLU A 374 2.36 -22.13 -24.45
C GLU A 374 2.71 -20.63 -24.57
N LEU A 375 1.91 -19.76 -23.95
CA LEU A 375 2.12 -18.31 -23.92
C LEU A 375 2.97 -17.87 -22.72
N LEU A 376 3.11 -18.69 -21.68
CA LEU A 376 3.83 -18.39 -20.43
C LEU A 376 5.34 -18.63 -20.56
N VAL A 377 5.96 -17.89 -21.48
CA VAL A 377 7.39 -17.93 -21.77
C VAL A 377 8.05 -16.58 -21.55
N GLN A 378 9.28 -16.59 -21.03
CA GLN A 378 10.04 -15.38 -20.70
C GLN A 378 9.24 -14.42 -19.80
N VAL A 379 8.49 -14.99 -18.85
CA VAL A 379 7.76 -14.23 -17.83
C VAL A 379 8.77 -13.54 -16.92
N GLN A 380 8.55 -12.25 -16.67
CA GLN A 380 9.38 -11.43 -15.78
C GLN A 380 8.71 -11.17 -14.45
N THR A 381 7.39 -10.91 -14.45
CA THR A 381 6.65 -10.56 -13.24
C THR A 381 5.26 -11.21 -13.25
N LEU A 382 4.76 -11.52 -12.05
CA LEU A 382 3.43 -12.06 -11.81
C LEU A 382 2.67 -11.10 -10.88
N THR A 383 1.46 -10.74 -11.26
CA THR A 383 0.54 -9.95 -10.43
C THR A 383 -0.73 -10.77 -10.20
N ALA A 384 -1.20 -10.86 -8.96
CA ALA A 384 -2.40 -11.62 -8.59
C ALA A 384 -3.55 -10.70 -8.16
N SER A 385 -4.76 -11.03 -8.62
CA SER A 385 -6.01 -10.62 -7.96
C SER A 385 -6.41 -11.68 -6.92
N ALA A 386 -7.64 -11.62 -6.40
CA ALA A 386 -8.13 -12.64 -5.47
C ALA A 386 -8.12 -14.06 -6.06
N ARG A 387 -8.41 -14.18 -7.37
CA ARG A 387 -8.70 -15.47 -8.03
C ARG A 387 -8.09 -15.62 -9.42
N ALA A 388 -7.27 -14.67 -9.86
CA ALA A 388 -6.63 -14.67 -11.16
C ALA A 388 -5.20 -14.16 -11.09
N ILE A 389 -4.40 -14.48 -12.10
CA ILE A 389 -3.01 -14.08 -12.21
C ILE A 389 -2.78 -13.47 -13.61
N ALA A 390 -2.00 -12.40 -13.64
CA ALA A 390 -1.48 -11.78 -14.85
C ALA A 390 0.04 -11.93 -14.89
N ALA A 391 0.56 -12.56 -15.94
CA ALA A 391 1.99 -12.69 -16.20
C ALA A 391 2.43 -11.66 -17.24
N ARG A 392 3.38 -10.81 -16.87
CA ARG A 392 4.04 -9.89 -17.81
C ARG A 392 5.32 -10.53 -18.34
N ARG A 393 5.42 -10.58 -19.66
CA ARG A 393 6.55 -11.15 -20.40
C ARG A 393 7.60 -10.10 -20.72
N ALA A 394 8.82 -10.56 -21.02
CA ALA A 394 9.94 -9.71 -21.39
C ALA A 394 9.70 -8.87 -22.66
N ASP A 395 8.79 -9.31 -23.55
CA ASP A 395 8.37 -8.56 -24.74
C ASP A 395 7.29 -7.51 -24.46
N GLY A 396 6.93 -7.30 -23.19
CA GLY A 396 5.92 -6.34 -22.75
C GLY A 396 4.48 -6.81 -22.94
N ARG A 397 4.25 -8.08 -23.31
CA ARG A 397 2.90 -8.68 -23.37
C ARG A 397 2.43 -9.15 -22.00
N VAL A 398 1.11 -9.15 -21.81
CA VAL A 398 0.47 -9.73 -20.63
C VAL A 398 -0.38 -10.94 -21.04
N VAL A 399 -0.30 -11.99 -20.24
CA VAL A 399 -1.11 -13.22 -20.36
C VAL A 399 -1.81 -13.44 -19.03
N THR A 400 -3.10 -13.74 -19.03
CA THR A 400 -3.88 -13.94 -17.81
C THR A 400 -4.54 -15.32 -17.77
N TRP A 401 -4.81 -15.80 -16.55
CA TRP A 401 -5.59 -17.02 -16.29
C TRP A 401 -6.23 -16.98 -14.90
N GLY A 402 -7.11 -17.95 -14.63
CA GLY A 402 -7.88 -18.06 -13.39
C GLY A 402 -9.35 -17.67 -13.59
N CYS A 403 -10.00 -17.14 -12.55
CA CYS A 403 -11.41 -16.78 -12.64
C CYS A 403 -11.64 -15.59 -13.58
N ALA A 404 -12.47 -15.77 -14.61
CA ALA A 404 -12.83 -14.73 -15.58
C ALA A 404 -13.41 -13.47 -14.90
N ASP A 405 -14.33 -13.64 -13.95
CA ASP A 405 -14.94 -12.55 -13.17
C ASP A 405 -13.95 -11.81 -12.25
N SER A 406 -12.72 -12.29 -12.13
CA SER A 406 -11.65 -11.66 -11.36
C SER A 406 -10.45 -11.26 -12.22
N GLY A 407 -10.66 -11.13 -13.54
CA GLY A 407 -9.63 -10.70 -14.50
C GLY A 407 -8.77 -11.82 -15.10
N GLY A 408 -9.18 -13.08 -14.93
CA GLY A 408 -8.51 -14.25 -15.52
C GLY A 408 -8.73 -14.41 -17.03
N ASP A 409 -9.56 -13.55 -17.65
CA ASP A 409 -9.76 -13.49 -19.09
C ASP A 409 -9.49 -12.06 -19.60
N SER A 410 -8.40 -11.89 -20.34
CA SER A 410 -8.00 -10.61 -20.96
C SER A 410 -8.25 -10.54 -22.47
N ARG A 411 -8.96 -11.52 -23.07
CA ARG A 411 -9.08 -11.64 -24.53
C ARG A 411 -9.65 -10.40 -25.22
N GLN A 412 -10.54 -9.68 -24.55
CA GLN A 412 -11.16 -8.47 -25.09
C GLN A 412 -10.19 -7.29 -25.24
N VAL A 413 -9.11 -7.25 -24.45
CA VAL A 413 -8.11 -6.17 -24.44
C VAL A 413 -6.72 -6.66 -24.86
N GLN A 414 -6.61 -7.89 -25.36
CA GLN A 414 -5.33 -8.54 -25.61
C GLN A 414 -4.46 -7.78 -26.62
N ASP A 415 -5.07 -7.12 -27.60
CA ASP A 415 -4.38 -6.30 -28.61
C ASP A 415 -3.83 -4.98 -28.03
N GLU A 416 -4.37 -4.52 -26.89
CA GLU A 416 -3.91 -3.32 -26.17
C GLU A 416 -2.83 -3.65 -25.11
N LEU A 417 -2.72 -4.90 -24.67
CA LEU A 417 -1.76 -5.40 -23.67
C LEU A 417 -0.36 -5.62 -24.27
N LEU A 418 0.19 -4.56 -24.86
CA LEU A 418 1.51 -4.47 -25.47
C LEU A 418 2.32 -3.36 -24.81
N GLN A 419 3.65 -3.54 -24.70
CA GLN A 419 4.55 -2.57 -24.06
C GLN A 419 4.14 -2.20 -22.63
N VAL A 420 3.63 -3.19 -21.90
CA VAL A 420 3.25 -3.05 -20.49
C VAL A 420 4.52 -3.02 -19.64
N GLU A 421 4.66 -2.00 -18.80
CA GLU A 421 5.75 -1.86 -17.85
C GLU A 421 5.39 -2.48 -16.49
N GLU A 422 4.15 -2.26 -16.04
CA GLU A 422 3.70 -2.73 -14.73
C GLU A 422 2.22 -3.14 -14.76
N VAL A 423 1.85 -4.13 -13.94
CA VAL A 423 0.47 -4.60 -13.79
C VAL A 423 0.09 -4.51 -12.32
N PHE A 424 -1.04 -3.85 -12.07
CA PHE A 424 -1.65 -3.67 -10.75
C PHE A 424 -2.95 -4.46 -10.68
N ALA A 425 -3.33 -4.92 -9.49
CA ALA A 425 -4.54 -5.69 -9.27
C ALA A 425 -5.27 -5.25 -8.01
N ASN A 426 -6.60 -5.23 -8.08
CA ASN A 426 -7.46 -5.28 -6.91
C ASN A 426 -8.03 -6.71 -6.75
N GLN A 427 -9.09 -6.92 -5.97
CA GLN A 427 -9.64 -8.26 -5.78
C GLN A 427 -10.22 -8.88 -7.05
N LEU A 428 -10.75 -8.07 -7.97
CA LEU A 428 -11.60 -8.54 -9.06
C LEU A 428 -11.18 -8.01 -10.46
N ALA A 429 -10.21 -7.10 -10.52
CA ALA A 429 -9.79 -6.45 -11.76
C ALA A 429 -8.29 -6.15 -11.75
N PHE A 430 -7.78 -5.82 -12.94
CA PHE A 430 -6.40 -5.44 -13.19
C PHE A 430 -6.33 -4.12 -13.97
N ALA A 431 -5.22 -3.42 -13.79
CA ALA A 431 -4.83 -2.25 -14.57
C ALA A 431 -3.35 -2.40 -15.00
N ALA A 432 -3.08 -2.30 -16.30
CA ALA A 432 -1.73 -2.32 -16.87
C ALA A 432 -1.29 -0.89 -17.21
N LEU A 433 -0.14 -0.49 -16.66
CA LEU A 433 0.55 0.75 -17.03
C LEU A 433 1.51 0.46 -18.18
N LYS A 434 1.33 1.18 -19.29
CA LYS A 434 2.16 1.07 -20.48
C LYS A 434 3.30 2.09 -20.47
N ALA A 435 4.34 1.82 -21.26
CA ALA A 435 5.53 2.68 -21.39
C ALA A 435 5.23 4.11 -21.89
N ASP A 436 4.09 4.31 -22.57
CA ASP A 436 3.61 5.62 -23.01
C ASP A 436 2.83 6.38 -21.91
N GLY A 437 2.70 5.81 -20.71
CA GLY A 437 1.94 6.36 -19.59
C GLY A 437 0.42 6.21 -19.72
N SER A 438 -0.07 5.44 -20.71
CA SER A 438 -1.49 5.06 -20.82
C SER A 438 -1.81 3.83 -19.97
N VAL A 439 -3.09 3.64 -19.66
CA VAL A 439 -3.57 2.53 -18.83
C VAL A 439 -4.61 1.69 -19.57
N VAL A 440 -4.49 0.37 -19.46
CA VAL A 440 -5.46 -0.61 -19.97
C VAL A 440 -6.03 -1.40 -18.80
N THR A 441 -7.34 -1.54 -18.70
CA THR A 441 -8.01 -2.24 -17.58
C THR A 441 -8.81 -3.44 -18.06
N TRP A 442 -8.96 -4.45 -17.21
CA TRP A 442 -9.83 -5.60 -17.46
C TRP A 442 -10.25 -6.29 -16.15
N GLY A 443 -11.25 -7.17 -16.23
CA GLY A 443 -11.84 -7.88 -15.08
C GLY A 443 -13.26 -7.41 -14.81
N ALA A 444 -13.71 -7.53 -13.55
CA ALA A 444 -15.08 -7.13 -13.20
C ALA A 444 -15.32 -5.64 -13.46
N GLU A 445 -16.32 -5.33 -14.29
CA GLU A 445 -16.68 -3.96 -14.70
C GLU A 445 -16.84 -3.02 -13.49
N GLY A 446 -17.71 -3.40 -12.53
CA GLY A 446 -17.97 -2.61 -11.33
C GLY A 446 -16.77 -2.47 -10.38
N ALA A 447 -15.73 -3.31 -10.52
CA ALA A 447 -14.51 -3.23 -9.72
C ALA A 447 -13.39 -2.43 -10.40
N GLY A 448 -13.70 -1.68 -11.46
CA GLY A 448 -12.71 -0.91 -12.23
C GLY A 448 -12.06 -1.69 -13.37
N GLY A 449 -12.63 -2.85 -13.74
CA GLY A 449 -12.26 -3.56 -14.96
C GLY A 449 -12.61 -2.78 -16.23
N ASP A 450 -13.63 -1.93 -16.18
CA ASP A 450 -13.92 -0.93 -17.22
C ASP A 450 -13.49 0.47 -16.75
N SER A 451 -12.62 1.11 -17.53
CA SER A 451 -12.15 2.49 -17.33
C SER A 451 -12.63 3.43 -18.44
N SER A 452 -13.58 3.02 -19.28
CA SER A 452 -14.10 3.77 -20.42
C SER A 452 -14.51 5.21 -20.06
N ILE A 453 -15.11 5.40 -18.88
CA ILE A 453 -15.56 6.70 -18.37
C ILE A 453 -14.39 7.67 -18.14
N VAL A 454 -13.24 7.18 -17.72
CA VAL A 454 -12.06 7.99 -17.37
C VAL A 454 -10.91 7.83 -18.37
N ARG A 455 -11.11 7.12 -19.48
CA ARG A 455 -10.06 6.77 -20.46
C ARG A 455 -9.31 8.00 -21.00
N ALA A 456 -10.02 9.12 -21.18
CA ALA A 456 -9.42 10.37 -21.66
C ALA A 456 -8.48 11.04 -20.63
N GLU A 457 -8.59 10.68 -19.35
CA GLU A 457 -7.77 11.21 -18.25
C GLU A 457 -6.60 10.28 -17.91
N LEU A 458 -6.62 9.01 -18.33
CA LEU A 458 -5.58 8.00 -18.06
C LEU A 458 -4.39 8.11 -19.02
N TYR A 459 -3.68 9.24 -18.97
CA TYR A 459 -2.44 9.48 -19.71
C TYR A 459 -1.37 10.10 -18.81
N ALA A 460 -0.09 9.88 -19.19
CA ALA A 460 1.06 10.28 -18.38
C ALA A 460 0.94 9.79 -16.92
N VAL A 461 0.34 8.62 -16.72
CA VAL A 461 0.22 7.96 -15.43
C VAL A 461 1.62 7.48 -15.00
N GLN A 462 1.95 7.71 -13.74
CA GLN A 462 3.22 7.30 -13.13
C GLN A 462 3.04 6.22 -12.06
N GLN A 463 1.85 6.14 -11.45
CA GLN A 463 1.56 5.19 -10.39
C GLN A 463 0.07 4.83 -10.43
N ILE A 464 -0.26 3.58 -10.08
CA ILE A 464 -1.63 3.13 -9.87
C ILE A 464 -1.69 2.50 -8.47
N CYS A 465 -2.70 2.90 -7.68
CA CYS A 465 -2.97 2.36 -6.36
C CYS A 465 -4.35 1.68 -6.36
N PRO A 466 -4.41 0.35 -6.18
CA PRO A 466 -5.67 -0.38 -6.05
C PRO A 466 -6.25 -0.27 -4.62
N SER A 467 -7.58 -0.27 -4.49
CA SER A 467 -8.31 -0.66 -3.25
C SER A 467 -8.88 -2.07 -3.41
N HIS A 468 -9.94 -2.46 -2.67
CA HIS A 468 -10.59 -3.76 -2.88
C HIS A 468 -11.29 -3.88 -4.24
N ALA A 469 -11.97 -2.81 -4.68
CA ALA A 469 -12.79 -2.81 -5.89
C ALA A 469 -12.70 -1.50 -6.70
N ALA A 470 -11.63 -0.72 -6.51
CA ALA A 470 -11.38 0.48 -7.30
C ALA A 470 -9.88 0.68 -7.54
N PHE A 471 -9.56 1.68 -8.35
CA PHE A 471 -8.19 2.14 -8.62
C PHE A 471 -8.10 3.66 -8.53
N ALA A 472 -6.91 4.13 -8.17
CA ALA A 472 -6.50 5.52 -8.25
C ALA A 472 -5.18 5.62 -9.03
N ALA A 473 -5.18 6.35 -10.15
CA ALA A 473 -3.99 6.64 -10.93
C ALA A 473 -3.45 8.03 -10.58
N VAL A 474 -2.14 8.14 -10.41
CA VAL A 474 -1.42 9.40 -10.23
C VAL A 474 -0.73 9.75 -11.53
N ARG A 475 -1.05 10.93 -12.07
CA ARG A 475 -0.44 11.48 -13.28
C ARG A 475 0.82 12.28 -12.96
N SER A 476 1.67 12.49 -13.96
CA SER A 476 2.94 13.24 -13.82
C SER A 476 2.76 14.69 -13.40
N ASP A 477 1.57 15.27 -13.59
CA ASP A 477 1.21 16.61 -13.12
C ASP A 477 0.66 16.63 -11.68
N GLY A 478 0.61 15.47 -11.02
CA GLY A 478 0.07 15.29 -9.68
C GLY A 478 -1.44 15.11 -9.61
N ALA A 479 -2.16 15.13 -10.74
CA ALA A 479 -3.59 14.85 -10.79
C ALA A 479 -3.88 13.39 -10.43
N ILE A 480 -5.01 13.17 -9.76
CA ILE A 480 -5.47 11.84 -9.35
C ILE A 480 -6.75 11.54 -10.10
N VAL A 481 -6.77 10.39 -10.78
CA VAL A 481 -7.93 9.88 -11.53
C VAL A 481 -8.37 8.59 -10.86
N THR A 482 -9.63 8.48 -10.46
CA THR A 482 -10.16 7.28 -9.81
C THR A 482 -11.30 6.66 -10.62
N TRP A 483 -11.43 5.34 -10.54
CA TRP A 483 -12.52 4.59 -11.18
C TRP A 483 -12.77 3.26 -10.46
N GLY A 484 -13.94 2.66 -10.73
CA GLY A 484 -14.42 1.43 -10.08
C GLY A 484 -15.56 1.70 -9.10
N ASP A 485 -15.71 0.85 -8.09
CA ASP A 485 -16.83 0.92 -7.16
C ASP A 485 -16.76 2.16 -6.27
N ALA A 486 -17.84 2.95 -6.22
CA ALA A 486 -17.89 4.20 -5.48
C ALA A 486 -17.71 4.02 -3.96
N ASN A 487 -18.25 2.94 -3.37
CA ASN A 487 -18.11 2.63 -1.95
C ASN A 487 -16.69 2.15 -1.60
N HIS A 488 -15.87 1.85 -2.60
CA HIS A 488 -14.47 1.47 -2.45
C HIS A 488 -13.53 2.55 -3.00
N GLY A 489 -14.02 3.78 -3.15
CA GLY A 489 -13.25 4.95 -3.54
C GLY A 489 -13.09 5.16 -5.05
N GLY A 490 -13.88 4.46 -5.87
CA GLY A 490 -13.90 4.59 -7.33
C GLY A 490 -14.57 5.86 -7.86
N GLN A 491 -15.09 6.71 -6.98
CA GLN A 491 -15.57 8.05 -7.32
C GLN A 491 -14.87 9.10 -6.46
N PHE A 492 -14.14 10.00 -7.11
CA PHE A 492 -13.61 11.21 -6.49
C PHE A 492 -14.49 12.40 -6.88
N SER A 493 -15.25 12.93 -5.91
CA SER A 493 -16.28 13.96 -6.16
C SER A 493 -15.77 15.40 -6.04
N GLN A 494 -14.51 15.61 -5.66
CA GLN A 494 -13.90 16.94 -5.70
C GLN A 494 -13.15 17.10 -7.03
N GLY A 495 -13.55 18.12 -7.82
CA GLY A 495 -13.18 18.27 -9.22
C GLY A 495 -11.69 18.05 -9.52
N CYS A 496 -11.44 17.40 -10.66
CA CYS A 496 -10.20 17.40 -11.40
C CYS A 496 -9.57 18.80 -11.34
N HIS A 497 -8.54 18.96 -10.49
CA HIS A 497 -7.50 20.01 -10.44
C HIS A 497 -6.93 20.06 -9.00
N VAL A 498 -5.95 19.21 -8.70
CA VAL A 498 -4.93 19.57 -7.69
C VAL A 498 -4.09 20.69 -8.34
N LEU A 499 -4.63 21.90 -8.29
CA LEU A 499 -4.01 23.22 -8.50
C LEU A 499 -2.97 23.31 -9.64
N GLN A 500 -3.41 23.77 -10.82
CA GLN A 500 -2.54 24.59 -11.65
C GLN A 500 -2.06 25.79 -10.82
N ALA A 501 -0.75 25.98 -10.73
CA ALA A 501 -0.19 27.23 -10.24
C ALA A 501 -0.83 28.39 -11.03
N SER A 502 -1.39 29.35 -10.31
CA SER A 502 -2.19 30.45 -10.85
C SER A 502 -1.42 31.25 -11.92
N GLU A 503 -1.82 31.12 -13.18
CA GLU A 503 -1.35 31.96 -14.30
C GLU A 503 -2.40 32.97 -14.81
N GLU A 504 -3.25 33.51 -13.93
CA GLU A 504 -4.13 34.63 -14.30
C GLU A 504 -3.94 35.87 -13.42
N LYS A 505 -2.76 36.50 -13.51
CA LYS A 505 -2.62 37.95 -13.33
C LYS A 505 -1.51 38.50 -14.22
N LYS A 506 -1.80 38.75 -15.52
CA LYS A 506 -1.12 39.78 -16.33
C LYS A 506 -1.83 40.08 -17.66
N LYS A 507 -3.04 40.65 -17.59
CA LYS A 507 -3.46 41.67 -18.57
C LYS A 507 -3.91 42.92 -17.83
N ARG A 508 -2.93 43.77 -17.50
CA ARG A 508 -3.14 45.14 -17.04
C ARG A 508 -3.68 45.98 -18.20
N GLY A 509 -4.91 46.48 -18.03
CA GLY A 509 -5.33 47.89 -18.12
C GLY A 509 -4.98 48.75 -19.34
N ARG A 510 -6.01 49.38 -19.93
CA ARG A 510 -6.31 50.83 -19.85
C ARG A 510 -7.37 51.20 -20.89
N HIS A 511 -8.51 51.75 -20.46
CA HIS A 511 -8.97 53.08 -20.88
C HIS A 511 -10.08 53.61 -19.97
N HIS A 512 -10.01 54.92 -19.73
CA HIS A 512 -10.80 55.78 -18.84
C HIS A 512 -12.25 56.02 -19.32
N GLN A 513 -13.21 55.97 -18.37
CA GLN A 513 -14.28 56.93 -17.96
C GLN A 513 -14.99 57.87 -18.98
N PRO A 514 -16.11 58.54 -18.59
CA PRO A 514 -17.31 58.13 -17.82
C PRO A 514 -18.64 58.64 -18.44
N GLY A 515 -19.81 58.28 -17.89
CA GLY A 515 -21.08 58.92 -18.25
C GLY A 515 -22.24 58.51 -17.33
N SER A 516 -22.81 59.48 -16.62
CA SER A 516 -24.00 59.37 -15.77
C SER A 516 -25.28 59.20 -16.59
N HIS A 517 -26.33 58.62 -16.00
CA HIS A 517 -27.65 59.24 -15.92
C HIS A 517 -28.61 58.46 -14.99
N TYR A 518 -29.36 59.24 -14.22
CA TYR A 518 -30.48 58.92 -13.35
C TYR A 518 -31.59 58.06 -14.01
N LEU A 519 -32.29 57.24 -13.22
CA LEU A 519 -33.70 57.47 -12.84
C LEU A 519 -34.28 56.31 -12.01
N SER A 520 -34.99 56.71 -10.95
CA SER A 520 -35.88 55.93 -10.08
C SER A 520 -37.13 55.42 -10.82
N LEU A 521 -37.73 54.33 -10.34
CA LEU A 521 -39.15 54.28 -9.95
C LEU A 521 -39.53 52.93 -9.32
N SER A 522 -40.59 53.01 -8.53
CA SER A 522 -41.10 52.12 -7.50
C SER A 522 -42.17 51.13 -8.01
N ASP A 523 -42.51 50.22 -7.11
CA ASP A 523 -43.82 49.56 -6.90
C ASP A 523 -44.34 48.47 -7.87
N ASP A 524 -44.58 47.32 -7.24
CA ASP A 524 -45.89 46.65 -7.10
C ASP A 524 -46.15 45.26 -7.73
N MET A 525 -46.70 44.42 -6.83
CA MET A 525 -47.68 43.34 -6.98
C MET A 525 -47.33 41.98 -7.63
N ALA A 526 -47.09 41.00 -6.76
CA ALA A 526 -48.01 39.92 -6.31
C ALA A 526 -48.78 38.99 -7.31
N PHE A 527 -48.78 37.70 -6.92
CA PHE A 527 -49.69 36.58 -7.27
C PHE A 527 -49.59 36.00 -8.72
N VAL A 528 -49.59 34.69 -8.99
CA VAL A 528 -50.47 33.59 -8.54
C VAL A 528 -49.77 32.22 -8.74
N ARG A 529 -50.06 31.27 -7.85
CA ARG A 529 -49.78 29.82 -7.94
C ARG A 529 -50.60 29.11 -9.03
N SER A 530 -50.03 28.04 -9.58
CA SER A 530 -50.72 26.75 -9.69
C SER A 530 -49.70 25.64 -9.52
#